data_AF-A0A0F8VDD5-F1
#
_entry.id   AF-A0A0F8VDD5-F1
#
_cell.length_a   1.000
_cell.length_b   1.000
_cell.length_c   1.000
_cell.angle_alpha   90.00
_cell.angle_beta   90.00
_cell.angle_gamma   90.00
#
_symmetry.space_group_name_H-M   'P 1'
#
loop_
_entity.id
_entity.type
_entity.pdbx_description
1 polymer ?
#
loop_
_entity_poly.entity_id
_entity_poly.type
_entity_poly.pdbx_seq_one_letter_code
_entity_poly.pdbx_strand_id
1 'polypeptide(L)'
;MACISKSKAARFNARALTKLQAAIEKDPEIDLTAKLPLRYSARLSDMRQNSHVENATVVEGHQEDDIRASIRSTDLAEIVFPLSDTVKTLLGMSGSAVAQSHCLAQRLIDIIGASKVVWKGPFARQKMVLSCGHNIILKAVRDLDDTTEYTTLVYLHQHKPSIAAPKPLGFIRMNDISLIFMTHVHSTTLAEVWPLLNLVQKAAIKEQLTLIMNDLRSLPYDTGTPFGGVRDEGCKDIRRHLRRSAKPIFTVDQFEDFLFTTDQAGGEVFVDLLRQLSPSTHSPSPAIVFTHGDLRPENIAVEAKNNDWIISGLIDWEYSGFYPEYYEAI
;
A
#
# COMPACT_ATOMS: atom_id res chain seq x y z
N MET A 1 -13.43 -36.27 -15.22
CA MET A 1 -13.97 -34.93 -14.89
C MET A 1 -15.07 -35.10 -13.84
N ALA A 2 -14.75 -34.96 -12.56
CA ALA A 2 -15.75 -35.01 -11.49
C ALA A 2 -16.47 -33.66 -11.42
N CYS A 3 -17.79 -33.66 -11.57
CA CYS A 3 -18.62 -32.46 -11.42
C CYS A 3 -18.65 -32.06 -9.94
N ILE A 4 -17.95 -30.99 -9.57
CA ILE A 4 -17.99 -30.47 -8.20
C ILE A 4 -19.39 -29.92 -7.94
N SER A 5 -20.12 -30.56 -7.02
CA SER A 5 -21.44 -30.12 -6.57
C SER A 5 -21.36 -28.73 -5.92
N LYS A 6 -22.06 -27.74 -6.47
CA LYS A 6 -22.08 -26.37 -5.91
C LYS A 6 -22.73 -26.37 -4.52
N SER A 7 -22.04 -25.77 -3.54
CA SER A 7 -22.53 -25.64 -2.16
C SER A 7 -23.91 -24.97 -2.10
N LYS A 8 -24.65 -25.19 -1.00
CA LYS A 8 -25.99 -24.60 -0.80
C LYS A 8 -25.92 -23.06 -0.85
N ALA A 9 -24.89 -22.47 -0.26
CA ALA A 9 -24.59 -21.04 -0.33
C ALA A 9 -24.31 -20.58 -1.77
N ALA A 10 -23.50 -21.32 -2.54
CA ALA A 10 -23.21 -20.98 -3.93
C ALA A 10 -24.46 -21.03 -4.82
N ARG A 11 -25.32 -22.03 -4.63
CA ARG A 11 -26.62 -22.12 -5.32
C ARG A 11 -27.58 -21.00 -4.92
N PHE A 12 -27.55 -20.57 -3.66
CA PHE A 12 -28.35 -19.45 -3.17
C PHE A 12 -27.90 -18.13 -3.79
N ASN A 13 -26.59 -17.86 -3.83
CA ASN A 13 -26.04 -16.67 -4.48
C ASN A 13 -26.33 -16.65 -5.99
N ALA A 14 -26.15 -17.78 -6.68
CA ALA A 14 -26.46 -17.88 -8.10
C ALA A 14 -27.93 -17.55 -8.41
N ARG A 15 -28.87 -18.07 -7.59
CA ARG A 15 -30.30 -17.76 -7.74
C ARG A 15 -30.64 -16.30 -7.43
N ALA A 16 -29.98 -15.70 -6.43
CA ALA A 16 -30.17 -14.29 -6.12
C ALA A 16 -29.67 -13.42 -7.28
N LEU A 17 -28.49 -13.73 -7.82
CA LEU A 17 -27.90 -13.02 -8.96
C LEU A 17 -28.79 -13.10 -10.21
N THR A 18 -29.29 -14.28 -10.58
CA THR A 18 -30.19 -14.43 -11.73
C THR A 18 -31.46 -13.59 -11.59
N LYS A 19 -31.99 -13.45 -10.37
CA LYS A 19 -33.18 -12.61 -10.11
C LYS A 19 -32.87 -11.12 -10.21
N LEU A 20 -31.69 -10.70 -9.75
CA LEU A 20 -31.24 -9.30 -9.88
C LEU A 20 -30.99 -8.95 -11.34
N GLN A 21 -30.34 -9.83 -12.11
CA GLN A 21 -30.12 -9.65 -13.55
C GLN A 21 -31.45 -9.50 -14.30
N ALA A 22 -32.42 -10.39 -14.07
CA ALA A 22 -33.74 -10.28 -14.67
C ALA A 22 -34.52 -9.02 -14.24
N ALA A 23 -34.24 -8.48 -13.04
CA ALA A 23 -34.85 -7.24 -12.57
C ALA A 23 -34.25 -6.01 -13.30
N ILE A 24 -32.93 -5.98 -13.49
CA ILE A 24 -32.21 -4.93 -14.23
C ILE A 24 -32.58 -4.93 -15.71
N GLU A 25 -32.70 -6.11 -16.33
CA GLU A 25 -33.14 -6.23 -17.73
C GLU A 25 -34.53 -5.65 -17.97
N LYS A 26 -35.40 -5.69 -16.95
CA LYS A 26 -36.75 -5.15 -17.02
C LYS A 26 -36.83 -3.65 -16.69
N ASP A 27 -35.99 -3.21 -15.76
CA ASP A 27 -35.90 -1.83 -15.28
C ASP A 27 -34.46 -1.53 -14.86
N PRO A 28 -33.66 -0.86 -15.72
CA PRO A 28 -32.26 -0.57 -15.44
C PRO A 28 -32.01 0.32 -14.23
N GLU A 29 -33.01 1.08 -13.75
CA GLU A 29 -32.90 1.99 -12.60
C GLU A 29 -33.47 1.40 -11.31
N ILE A 30 -33.77 0.09 -11.30
CA ILE A 30 -34.44 -0.55 -10.18
C ILE A 30 -33.60 -0.56 -8.89
N ASP A 31 -34.24 -0.29 -7.76
CA ASP A 31 -33.62 -0.46 -6.44
C ASP A 31 -33.34 -1.96 -6.17
N LEU A 32 -32.06 -2.33 -6.32
CA LEU A 32 -31.59 -3.69 -6.11
C LEU A 32 -31.73 -4.17 -4.66
N THR A 33 -31.69 -3.26 -3.70
CA THR A 33 -31.83 -3.61 -2.27
C THR A 33 -33.23 -4.12 -1.97
N ALA A 34 -34.25 -3.57 -2.65
CA ALA A 34 -35.64 -4.05 -2.58
C ALA A 34 -35.86 -5.39 -3.29
N LYS A 35 -34.94 -5.83 -4.16
CA LYS A 35 -35.01 -7.11 -4.88
C LYS A 35 -34.17 -8.23 -4.25
N LEU A 36 -33.30 -7.90 -3.31
CA LEU A 36 -32.57 -8.90 -2.54
C LEU A 36 -33.53 -9.73 -1.68
N PRO A 37 -33.27 -11.05 -1.51
CA PRO A 37 -34.06 -11.87 -0.61
C PRO A 37 -34.06 -11.31 0.82
N LEU A 38 -35.22 -11.32 1.48
CA LEU A 38 -35.33 -10.95 2.89
C LEU A 38 -34.29 -11.71 3.75
N ARG A 39 -33.57 -10.96 4.59
CA ARG A 39 -32.49 -11.46 5.46
C ARG A 39 -31.39 -12.20 4.68
N TYR A 40 -31.06 -11.74 3.47
CA TYR A 40 -30.05 -12.36 2.59
C TYR A 40 -28.74 -12.68 3.33
N SER A 41 -28.16 -11.70 4.02
CA SER A 41 -26.87 -11.87 4.72
C SER A 41 -26.92 -12.92 5.83
N ALA A 42 -27.99 -12.94 6.63
CA ALA A 42 -28.18 -13.94 7.68
C ALA A 42 -28.37 -15.34 7.10
N ARG A 43 -29.22 -15.46 6.06
CA ARG A 43 -29.48 -16.75 5.39
C ARG A 43 -28.23 -17.29 4.68
N LEU A 44 -27.42 -16.42 4.09
CA LEU A 44 -26.15 -16.80 3.50
C LEU A 44 -25.18 -17.30 4.57
N SER A 45 -25.14 -16.64 5.73
CA SER A 45 -24.31 -17.04 6.87
C SER A 45 -24.71 -18.41 7.41
N ASP A 46 -26.01 -18.67 7.61
CA ASP A 46 -26.52 -19.98 8.03
C ASP A 46 -26.17 -21.09 7.02
N MET A 47 -26.24 -20.78 5.71
CA MET A 47 -25.91 -21.74 4.66
C MET A 47 -24.41 -22.03 4.57
N ARG A 48 -23.55 -21.09 4.97
CA ARG A 48 -22.08 -21.29 5.07
C ARG A 48 -21.73 -22.12 6.30
N GLN A 49 -22.41 -21.90 7.43
CA GLN A 49 -22.17 -22.66 8.66
C GLN A 49 -22.63 -24.12 8.54
N ASN A 50 -23.77 -24.39 7.89
CA ASN A 50 -24.23 -25.76 7.67
C ASN A 50 -23.34 -26.56 6.71
N SER A 51 -22.62 -25.92 5.77
CA SER A 51 -21.62 -26.61 4.94
C SER A 51 -20.35 -27.02 5.70
N HIS A 52 -20.10 -26.47 6.88
CA HIS A 52 -18.97 -26.87 7.72
C HIS A 52 -19.23 -28.15 8.53
N VAL A 53 -20.49 -28.57 8.71
CA VAL A 53 -20.83 -29.78 9.48
C VAL A 53 -20.76 -31.06 8.62
N GLU A 54 -20.96 -30.97 7.29
CA GLU A 54 -20.95 -32.14 6.39
C GLU A 54 -19.56 -32.50 5.82
N ASN A 55 -18.55 -31.64 5.96
CA ASN A 55 -17.23 -31.80 5.31
C ASN A 55 -16.09 -32.23 6.26
N ALA A 56 -16.38 -32.88 7.38
CA ALA A 56 -15.37 -33.25 8.38
C ALA A 56 -14.37 -34.36 7.96
N THR A 57 -14.43 -34.87 6.72
CA THR A 57 -13.49 -35.90 6.23
C THR A 57 -13.13 -35.71 4.76
N VAL A 58 -12.49 -34.60 4.39
CA VAL A 58 -11.61 -34.53 3.22
C VAL A 58 -10.49 -33.53 3.51
N VAL A 59 -9.25 -33.99 3.41
CA VAL A 59 -8.03 -33.16 3.41
C VAL A 59 -8.00 -32.37 2.09
N GLU A 60 -7.91 -31.03 2.18
CA GLU A 60 -7.29 -30.06 1.21
C GLU A 60 -8.08 -28.74 1.05
N GLY A 61 -7.34 -27.61 0.91
CA GLY A 61 -7.80 -26.50 0.05
C GLY A 61 -7.78 -25.05 0.58
N HIS A 62 -6.87 -24.61 1.45
CA HIS A 62 -6.66 -23.17 1.68
C HIS A 62 -5.73 -22.56 0.61
N GLN A 63 -6.26 -22.13 -0.55
CA GLN A 63 -5.41 -21.51 -1.58
C GLN A 63 -5.98 -20.27 -2.31
N GLU A 64 -7.17 -19.75 -1.99
CA GLU A 64 -7.79 -18.72 -2.87
C GLU A 64 -7.57 -17.23 -2.51
N ASP A 65 -6.84 -16.83 -1.46
CA ASP A 65 -6.62 -15.40 -1.13
C ASP A 65 -5.14 -15.04 -0.92
N ASP A 66 -4.32 -15.23 -1.97
CA ASP A 66 -2.88 -14.96 -1.90
C ASP A 66 -2.36 -14.43 -3.24
N ILE A 67 -1.63 -13.30 -3.24
CA ILE A 67 -1.07 -12.70 -4.47
C ILE A 67 -0.15 -13.68 -5.21
N ARG A 68 0.50 -14.59 -4.47
CA ARG A 68 1.42 -15.59 -5.00
C ARG A 68 0.75 -16.56 -5.97
N ALA A 69 -0.55 -16.83 -5.80
CA ALA A 69 -1.31 -17.70 -6.69
C ALA A 69 -1.57 -17.09 -8.07
N SER A 70 -1.36 -15.77 -8.23
CA SER A 70 -1.59 -15.07 -9.50
C SER A 70 -0.36 -15.01 -10.40
N ILE A 71 0.82 -15.38 -9.85
CA ILE A 71 2.09 -15.30 -10.56
C ILE A 71 2.31 -16.61 -11.32
N ARG A 72 2.72 -16.52 -12.59
CA ARG A 72 3.00 -17.66 -13.46
C ARG A 72 4.39 -17.55 -14.07
N SER A 73 5.01 -18.68 -14.33
CA SER A 73 6.36 -18.72 -14.92
C SER A 73 6.38 -18.24 -16.37
N THR A 74 5.21 -18.15 -17.00
CA THR A 74 5.00 -17.55 -18.32
C THR A 74 4.90 -16.03 -18.30
N ASP A 75 4.82 -15.41 -17.12
CA ASP A 75 4.67 -13.96 -16.99
C ASP A 75 5.96 -13.24 -17.42
N LEU A 76 5.80 -12.09 -18.05
CA LEU A 76 6.94 -11.26 -18.43
C LEU A 76 7.48 -10.56 -17.19
N ALA A 77 8.74 -10.83 -16.82
CA ALA A 77 9.43 -10.15 -15.74
C ALA A 77 10.38 -9.08 -16.31
N GLU A 78 10.07 -7.82 -16.05
CA GLU A 78 10.84 -6.65 -16.46
C GLU A 78 11.53 -6.00 -15.26
N ILE A 79 12.84 -5.76 -15.35
CA ILE A 79 13.58 -5.03 -14.32
C ILE A 79 13.35 -3.52 -14.57
N VAL A 80 12.45 -2.92 -13.79
CA VAL A 80 12.12 -1.49 -13.87
C VAL A 80 13.25 -0.63 -13.29
N PHE A 81 13.83 -1.08 -12.17
CA PHE A 81 15.01 -0.46 -11.58
C PHE A 81 16.09 -1.49 -11.25
N PRO A 82 17.39 -1.12 -11.38
CA PRO A 82 18.51 -2.05 -11.22
C PRO A 82 18.48 -2.83 -9.91
N LEU A 83 18.79 -4.13 -9.99
CA LEU A 83 18.89 -5.00 -8.83
C LEU A 83 20.25 -4.84 -8.15
N SER A 84 20.26 -4.77 -6.82
CA SER A 84 21.45 -4.88 -6.00
C SER A 84 22.10 -6.26 -6.12
N ASP A 85 23.39 -6.37 -5.82
CA ASP A 85 24.10 -7.66 -5.90
C ASP A 85 23.55 -8.70 -4.91
N THR A 86 23.01 -8.27 -3.78
CA THR A 86 22.32 -9.15 -2.83
C THR A 86 21.07 -9.76 -3.46
N VAL A 87 20.27 -8.97 -4.18
CA VAL A 87 19.06 -9.46 -4.87
C VAL A 87 19.44 -10.32 -6.09
N LYS A 88 20.47 -9.95 -6.86
CA LYS A 88 20.99 -10.79 -7.94
C LYS A 88 21.47 -12.15 -7.42
N THR A 89 22.15 -12.16 -6.27
CA THR A 89 22.61 -13.40 -5.61
C THR A 89 21.43 -14.24 -5.16
N LEU A 90 20.41 -13.61 -4.54
CA LEU A 90 19.16 -14.27 -4.15
C LEU A 90 18.47 -14.92 -5.36
N LEU A 91 18.47 -14.24 -6.51
CA LEU A 91 17.91 -14.74 -7.77
C LEU A 91 18.85 -15.72 -8.50
N GLY A 92 20.07 -15.94 -8.03
CA GLY A 92 21.06 -16.78 -8.71
C GLY A 92 21.46 -16.26 -10.09
N MET A 93 21.56 -14.94 -10.26
CA MET A 93 21.92 -14.25 -11.51
C MET A 93 23.43 -14.02 -11.69
N SER A 94 24.26 -14.66 -10.86
CA SER A 94 25.71 -14.50 -10.87
C SER A 94 26.36 -15.26 -12.05
N GLY A 95 26.43 -14.64 -13.24
CA GLY A 95 27.10 -15.20 -14.43
C GLY A 95 26.76 -14.50 -15.75
N SER A 96 27.65 -14.62 -16.75
CA SER A 96 27.64 -13.96 -18.07
C SER A 96 26.24 -13.79 -18.72
N ALA A 97 25.97 -12.56 -19.13
CA ALA A 97 24.75 -12.12 -19.80
C ALA A 97 24.52 -12.89 -21.11
N VAL A 98 23.25 -13.30 -21.34
CA VAL A 98 22.56 -13.56 -22.62
C VAL A 98 21.45 -14.61 -22.46
N ALA A 99 21.44 -15.43 -21.40
CA ALA A 99 20.42 -16.50 -21.21
C ALA A 99 19.34 -16.23 -20.14
N GLN A 100 19.34 -15.07 -19.46
CA GLN A 100 18.67 -14.92 -18.15
C GLN A 100 17.19 -14.49 -18.16
N SER A 101 16.66 -13.88 -19.23
CA SER A 101 15.32 -13.25 -19.16
C SER A 101 14.16 -14.25 -19.08
N HIS A 102 14.24 -15.41 -19.73
CA HIS A 102 13.16 -16.42 -19.69
C HIS A 102 13.09 -17.20 -18.36
N CYS A 103 14.14 -17.19 -17.54
CA CYS A 103 14.16 -17.89 -16.25
C CYS A 103 13.85 -16.97 -15.05
N LEU A 104 13.75 -15.66 -15.25
CA LEU A 104 13.57 -14.70 -14.16
C LEU A 104 12.21 -14.89 -13.45
N ALA A 105 11.12 -15.06 -14.20
CA ALA A 105 9.79 -15.30 -13.63
C ALA A 105 9.76 -16.57 -12.75
N GLN A 106 10.38 -17.66 -13.21
CA GLN A 106 10.46 -18.89 -12.43
C GLN A 106 11.26 -18.68 -11.13
N ARG A 107 12.42 -18.01 -11.20
CA ARG A 107 13.24 -17.71 -10.01
C ARG A 107 12.47 -16.84 -8.99
N LEU A 108 11.68 -15.88 -9.47
CA LEU A 108 10.82 -15.06 -8.62
C LEU A 108 9.75 -15.89 -7.94
N ILE A 109 9.10 -16.81 -8.66
CA ILE A 109 8.14 -17.76 -8.08
C ILE A 109 8.78 -18.59 -6.97
N ASP A 110 9.98 -19.12 -7.23
CA ASP A 110 10.69 -19.97 -6.27
C ASP A 110 11.01 -19.19 -4.98
N ILE A 111 11.51 -17.95 -5.10
CA ILE A 111 11.78 -17.08 -3.95
C ILE A 111 10.48 -16.73 -3.22
N ILE A 112 9.47 -16.25 -3.95
CA ILE A 112 8.18 -15.85 -3.38
C ILE A 112 7.50 -17.02 -2.66
N GLY A 113 7.61 -18.23 -3.20
CA GLY A 113 7.11 -19.46 -2.61
C GLY A 113 7.85 -19.85 -1.33
N ALA A 114 9.17 -19.64 -1.28
CA ALA A 114 9.99 -19.91 -0.11
C ALA A 114 9.92 -18.81 0.98
N SER A 115 9.47 -17.61 0.64
CA SER A 115 9.43 -16.46 1.55
C SER A 115 8.36 -16.57 2.65
N LYS A 116 8.71 -16.06 3.83
CA LYS A 116 7.77 -15.93 4.96
C LYS A 116 6.87 -14.71 4.75
N VAL A 117 5.57 -14.88 4.93
CA VAL A 117 4.64 -13.73 4.94
C VAL A 117 4.86 -12.91 6.20
N VAL A 118 5.21 -11.64 6.03
CA VAL A 118 5.36 -10.66 7.13
C VAL A 118 4.04 -9.93 7.35
N TRP A 119 3.37 -9.54 6.26
CA TRP A 119 2.11 -8.81 6.32
C TRP A 119 1.24 -9.07 5.08
N LYS A 120 -0.08 -9.00 5.27
CA LYS A 120 -1.09 -9.06 4.20
C LYS A 120 -2.00 -7.84 4.29
N GLY A 121 -2.26 -7.23 3.14
CA GLY A 121 -3.24 -6.14 3.08
C GLY A 121 -4.67 -6.60 3.33
N PRO A 122 -5.60 -5.65 3.54
CA PRO A 122 -7.03 -5.95 3.70
C PRO A 122 -7.57 -6.82 2.57
N PHE A 123 -7.00 -6.65 1.37
CA PHE A 123 -7.18 -7.52 0.23
C PHE A 123 -5.86 -8.22 -0.09
N ALA A 124 -5.66 -9.44 0.42
CA ALA A 124 -4.40 -10.18 0.29
C ALA A 124 -3.98 -10.47 -1.17
N ARG A 125 -4.88 -10.32 -2.15
CA ARG A 125 -4.57 -10.39 -3.59
C ARG A 125 -3.97 -9.10 -4.17
N GLN A 126 -4.03 -7.98 -3.42
CA GLN A 126 -3.58 -6.66 -3.86
C GLN A 126 -2.21 -6.28 -3.30
N LYS A 127 -1.93 -6.49 -2.01
CA LYS A 127 -0.65 -6.11 -1.39
C LYS A 127 -0.21 -7.14 -0.37
N MET A 128 1.04 -7.61 -0.48
CA MET A 128 1.68 -8.51 0.47
C MET A 128 3.12 -8.11 0.71
N VAL A 129 3.59 -8.35 1.93
CA VAL A 129 4.99 -8.14 2.32
C VAL A 129 5.58 -9.48 2.74
N LEU A 130 6.69 -9.83 2.10
CA LEU A 130 7.37 -11.12 2.22
C LEU A 130 8.80 -10.91 2.72
N SER A 131 9.24 -11.75 3.63
CA SER A 131 10.66 -11.83 4.03
C SER A 131 11.32 -12.94 3.23
N CYS A 132 12.32 -12.55 2.42
CA CYS A 132 13.06 -13.46 1.53
C CYS A 132 14.35 -13.99 2.17
N GLY A 133 14.52 -13.81 3.50
CA GLY A 133 15.79 -14.03 4.18
C GLY A 133 16.84 -12.97 3.83
N HIS A 134 18.06 -13.14 4.33
CA HIS A 134 19.21 -12.26 4.02
C HIS A 134 18.96 -10.76 4.24
N ASN A 135 18.13 -10.39 5.23
CA ASN A 135 17.73 -9.00 5.48
C ASN A 135 16.97 -8.35 4.30
N ILE A 136 16.26 -9.14 3.47
CA ILE A 136 15.49 -8.66 2.32
C ILE A 136 13.98 -8.78 2.60
N ILE A 137 13.29 -7.67 2.38
CA ILE A 137 11.83 -7.60 2.24
C ILE A 137 11.48 -7.44 0.77
N LEU A 138 10.46 -8.18 0.36
CA LEU A 138 9.78 -8.04 -0.92
C LEU A 138 8.36 -7.57 -0.67
N LYS A 139 8.04 -6.37 -1.14
CA LYS A 139 6.67 -5.86 -1.20
C LYS A 139 6.10 -6.15 -2.58
N ALA A 140 5.06 -6.98 -2.62
CA ALA A 140 4.35 -7.36 -3.84
C ALA A 140 3.02 -6.61 -3.89
N VAL A 141 2.82 -5.81 -4.94
CA VAL A 141 1.64 -4.95 -5.09
C VAL A 141 1.04 -5.14 -6.48
N ARG A 142 -0.24 -5.47 -6.57
CA ARG A 142 -0.96 -5.54 -7.84
C ARG A 142 -1.44 -4.16 -8.28
N ASP A 143 -1.43 -3.92 -9.58
CA ASP A 143 -1.96 -2.72 -10.22
C ASP A 143 -1.32 -1.44 -9.66
N LEU A 144 -0.02 -1.50 -9.35
CA LEU A 144 0.72 -0.34 -8.86
C LEU A 144 1.01 0.60 -10.04
N ASP A 145 0.33 1.74 -10.02
CA ASP A 145 0.32 2.73 -11.11
C ASP A 145 1.60 3.59 -11.19
N ASP A 146 2.39 3.64 -10.12
CA ASP A 146 3.55 4.53 -10.02
C ASP A 146 4.75 3.88 -9.29
N THR A 147 5.83 4.65 -9.12
CA THR A 147 7.09 4.18 -8.56
C THR A 147 7.50 4.88 -7.27
N THR A 148 6.59 5.67 -6.65
CA THR A 148 6.92 6.63 -5.59
C THR A 148 7.65 6.02 -4.41
N GLU A 149 7.25 4.83 -3.98
CA GLU A 149 7.93 4.17 -2.86
C GLU A 149 9.40 3.89 -3.20
N TYR A 150 9.65 3.24 -4.34
CA TYR A 150 11.02 2.89 -4.73
C TYR A 150 11.88 4.14 -4.95
N THR A 151 11.35 5.13 -5.67
CA THR A 151 12.08 6.37 -5.98
C THR A 151 12.32 7.21 -4.74
N THR A 152 11.39 7.25 -3.79
CA THR A 152 11.59 7.89 -2.48
C THR A 152 12.69 7.22 -1.70
N LEU A 153 12.69 5.89 -1.59
CA LEU A 153 13.75 5.18 -0.88
C LEU A 153 15.13 5.45 -1.50
N VAL A 154 15.23 5.53 -2.83
CA VAL A 154 16.46 5.93 -3.53
C VAL A 154 16.84 7.36 -3.17
N TYR A 155 15.88 8.29 -3.23
CA TYR A 155 16.10 9.70 -2.95
C TYR A 155 16.59 9.95 -1.52
N LEU A 156 15.93 9.34 -0.53
CA LEU A 156 16.32 9.40 0.87
C LEU A 156 17.70 8.80 1.10
N HIS A 157 18.01 7.66 0.47
CA HIS A 157 19.33 7.05 0.61
C HIS A 157 20.46 7.94 0.08
N GLN A 158 20.19 8.70 -0.99
CA GLN A 158 21.15 9.59 -1.62
C GLN A 158 21.30 10.93 -0.89
N HIS A 159 20.20 11.54 -0.46
CA HIS A 159 20.19 12.92 0.03
C HIS A 159 20.08 13.02 1.55
N LYS A 160 19.54 11.98 2.21
CA LYS A 160 19.26 12.00 3.65
C LYS A 160 19.46 10.64 4.34
N PRO A 161 20.68 10.06 4.29
CA PRO A 161 20.95 8.73 4.84
C PRO A 161 20.84 8.65 6.38
N SER A 162 20.70 9.79 7.09
CA SER A 162 20.38 9.86 8.52
C SER A 162 18.97 9.37 8.83
N ILE A 163 18.03 9.50 7.89
CA ILE A 163 16.67 9.00 8.03
C ILE A 163 16.72 7.48 7.86
N ALA A 164 16.39 6.77 8.92
CA ALA A 164 16.31 5.32 8.89
C ALA A 164 15.07 4.88 8.09
N ALA A 165 15.26 4.64 6.80
CA ALA A 165 14.27 4.06 5.89
C ALA A 165 14.82 2.76 5.27
N PRO A 166 13.96 1.85 4.78
CA PRO A 166 14.41 0.68 4.02
C PRO A 166 15.32 1.09 2.84
N LYS A 167 16.48 0.45 2.69
CA LYS A 167 17.32 0.69 1.51
C LYS A 167 16.69 0.01 0.30
N PRO A 168 16.57 0.69 -0.85
CA PRO A 168 16.05 0.10 -2.06
C PRO A 168 17.06 -0.91 -2.62
N LEU A 169 16.59 -2.10 -2.99
CA LEU A 169 17.42 -3.20 -3.49
C LEU A 169 17.07 -3.64 -4.92
N GLY A 170 15.99 -3.11 -5.49
CA GLY A 170 15.58 -3.32 -6.88
C GLY A 170 14.06 -3.30 -7.05
N PHE A 171 13.60 -3.17 -8.30
CA PHE A 171 12.17 -3.21 -8.62
C PHE A 171 11.98 -3.98 -9.93
N ILE A 172 11.18 -5.04 -9.87
CA ILE A 172 10.73 -5.83 -11.01
C ILE A 172 9.22 -5.69 -11.20
N ARG A 173 8.77 -5.53 -12.44
CA ARG A 173 7.37 -5.64 -12.83
C ARG A 173 7.13 -7.01 -13.45
N MET A 174 6.12 -7.71 -12.99
CA MET A 174 5.71 -9.01 -13.52
C MET A 174 4.22 -8.94 -13.86
N ASN A 175 3.93 -8.67 -15.14
CA ASN A 175 2.60 -8.26 -15.61
C ASN A 175 2.00 -7.12 -14.75
N ASP A 176 0.91 -7.39 -14.06
CA ASP A 176 0.18 -6.46 -13.18
C ASP A 176 0.74 -6.44 -11.74
N ILE A 177 1.76 -7.24 -11.42
CA ILE A 177 2.35 -7.30 -10.08
C ILE A 177 3.70 -6.58 -10.06
N SER A 178 3.81 -5.56 -9.21
CA SER A 178 5.05 -4.87 -8.87
C SER A 178 5.74 -5.54 -7.69
N LEU A 179 7.02 -5.86 -7.85
CA LEU A 179 7.88 -6.50 -6.87
C LEU A 179 8.99 -5.53 -6.46
N ILE A 180 8.83 -4.90 -5.30
CA ILE A 180 9.77 -3.92 -4.76
C ILE A 180 10.63 -4.61 -3.70
N PHE A 181 11.93 -4.72 -3.96
CA PHE A 181 12.91 -5.28 -3.03
C PHE A 181 13.55 -4.17 -2.20
N MET A 182 13.62 -4.36 -0.89
CA MET A 182 14.20 -3.42 0.05
C MET A 182 14.80 -4.14 1.27
N THR A 183 15.63 -3.46 2.06
CA THR A 183 16.16 -4.07 3.30
C THR A 183 15.09 -4.20 4.37
N HIS A 184 15.17 -5.25 5.19
CA HIS A 184 14.28 -5.44 6.33
C HIS A 184 14.63 -4.50 7.49
N VAL A 185 13.62 -3.81 8.00
CA VAL A 185 13.71 -3.04 9.25
C VAL A 185 13.25 -3.96 10.38
N HIS A 186 14.21 -4.53 11.11
CA HIS A 186 13.96 -5.53 12.17
C HIS A 186 13.52 -4.84 13.47
N SER A 187 12.25 -4.48 13.57
CA SER A 187 11.69 -3.86 14.79
C SER A 187 10.20 -4.07 14.93
N THR A 188 9.73 -3.89 16.16
CA THR A 188 8.31 -3.87 16.50
C THR A 188 7.72 -2.54 16.06
N THR A 189 6.46 -2.50 15.64
CA THR A 189 5.81 -1.23 15.29
C THR A 189 5.48 -0.41 16.54
N LEU A 190 5.43 0.92 16.41
CA LEU A 190 5.00 1.79 17.49
C LEU A 190 3.56 1.47 17.90
N ALA A 191 2.69 1.12 16.95
CA ALA A 191 1.32 0.68 17.20
C ALA A 191 1.23 -0.45 18.23
N GLU A 192 2.11 -1.46 18.12
CA GLU A 192 2.12 -2.62 19.00
C GLU A 192 2.52 -2.26 20.44
N VAL A 193 3.48 -1.34 20.61
CA VAL A 193 4.02 -1.01 21.94
C VAL A 193 3.37 0.20 22.58
N TRP A 194 2.72 1.08 21.80
CA TRP A 194 2.12 2.32 22.28
C TRP A 194 1.18 2.16 23.49
N PRO A 195 0.33 1.11 23.57
CA PRO A 195 -0.52 0.88 24.74
C PRO A 195 0.26 0.53 26.02
N LEU A 196 1.48 0.01 25.87
CA LEU A 196 2.35 -0.42 26.96
C LEU A 196 3.26 0.70 27.48
N LEU A 197 3.42 1.79 26.71
CA LEU A 197 4.32 2.89 27.07
C LEU A 197 3.74 3.77 28.18
N ASN A 198 4.61 4.12 29.14
CA ASN A 198 4.28 5.14 30.14
C ASN A 198 4.39 6.56 29.55
N LEU A 199 3.94 7.58 30.30
CA LEU A 199 3.94 8.97 29.83
C LEU A 199 5.33 9.51 29.48
N VAL A 200 6.36 9.11 30.22
CA VAL A 200 7.75 9.54 29.99
C VAL A 200 8.27 8.95 28.67
N GLN A 201 8.01 7.67 28.42
CA GLN A 201 8.39 6.99 27.17
C GLN A 201 7.63 7.57 25.96
N LYS A 202 6.34 7.87 26.10
CA LYS A 202 5.55 8.54 25.04
C LYS A 202 6.11 9.93 24.70
N ALA A 203 6.48 10.69 25.73
CA ALA A 203 7.13 11.99 25.53
C ALA A 203 8.49 11.84 24.83
N ALA A 204 9.30 10.85 25.21
CA ALA A 204 10.58 10.57 24.57
C ALA A 204 10.43 10.15 23.09
N ILE A 205 9.42 9.34 22.74
CA ILE A 205 9.12 9.00 21.34
C ILE A 205 8.69 10.23 20.55
N LYS A 206 7.85 11.10 21.13
CA LYS A 206 7.46 12.36 20.50
C LYS A 206 8.68 13.25 20.20
N GLU A 207 9.60 13.38 21.15
CA GLU A 207 10.86 14.13 20.96
C GLU A 207 11.67 13.55 19.79
N GLN A 208 11.85 12.23 19.75
CA GLN A 208 12.55 11.56 18.65
C GLN A 208 11.88 11.78 17.30
N LEU A 209 10.54 11.62 17.21
CA LEU A 209 9.80 11.91 15.99
C LEU A 209 9.97 13.37 15.56
N THR A 210 9.92 14.31 16.50
CA THR A 210 10.10 15.74 16.19
C THR A 210 11.45 16.00 15.53
N LEU A 211 12.52 15.39 16.05
CA LEU A 211 13.86 15.50 15.47
C LEU A 211 13.93 14.87 14.07
N ILE A 212 13.39 13.65 13.90
CA ILE A 212 13.38 12.94 12.62
C ILE A 212 12.59 13.73 11.56
N MET A 213 11.41 14.25 11.91
CA MET A 213 10.57 14.99 10.98
C MET A 213 11.16 16.35 10.62
N ASN A 214 11.80 17.03 11.57
CA ASN A 214 12.52 18.28 11.27
C ASN A 214 13.72 18.02 10.35
N ASP A 215 14.46 16.93 10.56
CA ASP A 215 15.57 16.53 9.70
C ASP A 215 15.07 16.16 8.28
N LEU A 216 13.96 15.44 8.18
CA LEU A 216 13.31 15.09 6.92
C LEU A 216 12.84 16.34 6.16
N ARG A 217 12.15 17.25 6.85
CA ARG A 217 11.64 18.50 6.27
C ARG A 217 12.74 19.50 5.90
N SER A 218 13.98 19.26 6.33
CA SER A 218 15.14 20.05 5.91
C SER A 218 15.62 19.71 4.49
N LEU A 219 15.06 18.69 3.84
CA LEU A 219 15.35 18.36 2.45
C LEU A 219 15.01 19.57 1.56
N PRO A 220 15.95 20.01 0.68
CA PRO A 220 15.73 21.19 -0.13
C PRO A 220 14.62 20.93 -1.14
N TYR A 221 13.70 21.89 -1.23
CA TYR A 221 12.71 21.95 -2.29
C TYR A 221 13.17 22.97 -3.33
N ASP A 222 13.29 22.53 -4.58
CA ASP A 222 13.68 23.39 -5.69
C ASP A 222 12.45 24.16 -6.22
N THR A 223 12.44 25.48 -6.03
CA THR A 223 11.35 26.33 -6.51
C THR A 223 11.12 26.13 -8.01
N GLY A 224 9.88 25.81 -8.39
CA GLY A 224 9.48 25.53 -9.78
C GLY A 224 9.40 24.04 -10.11
N THR A 225 9.76 23.14 -9.19
CA THR A 225 9.42 21.72 -9.31
C THR A 225 7.94 21.48 -9.00
N PRO A 226 7.30 20.44 -9.56
CA PRO A 226 5.95 20.09 -9.19
C PRO A 226 5.91 19.42 -7.80
N PHE A 227 4.83 19.63 -7.06
CA PHE A 227 4.55 18.94 -5.80
C PHE A 227 4.30 17.45 -6.02
N GLY A 228 4.50 16.66 -4.96
CA GLY A 228 4.31 15.22 -4.98
C GLY A 228 5.61 14.43 -4.98
N GLY A 229 5.59 13.25 -5.62
CA GLY A 229 6.73 12.34 -5.65
C GLY A 229 7.97 12.92 -6.32
N VAL A 230 9.13 12.37 -5.97
CA VAL A 230 10.47 12.87 -6.37
C VAL A 230 10.83 12.63 -7.84
N ARG A 231 10.00 11.91 -8.60
CA ARG A 231 10.18 11.67 -10.05
C ARG A 231 8.88 11.90 -10.82
N ASP A 232 8.25 13.05 -10.57
CA ASP A 232 7.03 13.49 -11.26
C ASP A 232 5.84 12.52 -11.09
N GLU A 233 5.80 11.73 -10.00
CA GLU A 233 4.68 10.83 -9.73
C GLU A 233 3.39 11.55 -9.30
N GLY A 234 3.47 12.89 -9.18
CA GLY A 234 2.35 13.75 -8.84
C GLY A 234 1.93 13.67 -7.37
N CYS A 235 0.93 14.47 -7.03
CA CYS A 235 0.36 14.54 -5.70
C CYS A 235 -0.61 13.38 -5.44
N LYS A 236 -0.60 12.86 -4.20
CA LYS A 236 -1.51 11.82 -3.76
C LYS A 236 -2.17 12.21 -2.44
N ASP A 237 -3.47 11.95 -2.31
CA ASP A 237 -4.25 12.17 -1.08
C ASP A 237 -5.00 10.90 -0.70
N ILE A 238 -4.81 10.43 0.54
CA ILE A 238 -5.38 9.16 1.03
C ILE A 238 -6.43 9.33 2.13
N ARG A 239 -6.72 10.56 2.57
CA ARG A 239 -7.57 10.83 3.75
C ARG A 239 -9.04 10.40 3.61
N ARG A 240 -9.54 10.22 2.38
CA ARG A 240 -10.90 9.67 2.12
C ARG A 240 -10.85 8.46 1.21
N HIS A 241 -10.24 8.65 0.05
CA HIS A 241 -9.96 7.66 -0.98
C HIS A 241 -8.69 8.13 -1.68
N LEU A 242 -7.95 7.21 -2.28
CA LEU A 242 -6.73 7.57 -3.02
C LEU A 242 -7.07 8.47 -4.21
N ARG A 243 -6.73 9.75 -4.11
CA ARG A 243 -6.73 10.70 -5.22
C ARG A 243 -5.32 10.85 -5.76
N ARG A 244 -5.20 11.04 -7.06
CA ARG A 244 -3.93 11.33 -7.73
C ARG A 244 -4.11 12.54 -8.63
N SER A 245 -3.13 13.44 -8.62
CA SER A 245 -3.17 14.61 -9.50
C SER A 245 -3.05 14.16 -10.96
N ALA A 246 -4.02 14.54 -11.80
CA ALA A 246 -3.98 14.25 -13.23
C ALA A 246 -2.98 15.12 -14.01
N LYS A 247 -2.53 16.22 -13.41
CA LYS A 247 -1.61 17.19 -13.99
C LYS A 247 -0.60 17.63 -12.91
N PRO A 248 0.60 18.09 -13.30
CA PRO A 248 1.56 18.65 -12.36
C PRO A 248 0.97 19.84 -11.58
N ILE A 249 1.25 19.91 -10.29
CA ILE A 249 0.80 20.93 -9.35
C ILE A 249 2.03 21.73 -8.91
N PHE A 250 2.02 23.05 -9.04
CA PHE A 250 3.18 23.91 -8.76
C PHE A 250 2.95 24.91 -7.63
N THR A 251 1.68 25.13 -7.26
CA THR A 251 1.31 26.14 -6.27
C THR A 251 0.43 25.53 -5.19
N VAL A 252 0.43 26.17 -4.02
CA VAL A 252 -0.44 25.81 -2.89
C VAL A 252 -1.92 25.92 -3.29
N ASP A 253 -2.29 26.93 -4.07
CA ASP A 253 -3.67 27.10 -4.55
C ASP A 253 -4.11 25.93 -5.45
N GLN A 254 -3.23 25.48 -6.37
CA GLN A 254 -3.50 24.30 -7.20
C GLN A 254 -3.58 23.01 -6.36
N PHE A 255 -2.78 22.94 -5.29
CA PHE A 255 -2.81 21.81 -4.37
C PHE A 255 -4.12 21.78 -3.57
N GLU A 256 -4.56 22.92 -3.01
CA GLU A 256 -5.85 23.03 -2.33
C GLU A 256 -7.01 22.70 -3.30
N ASP A 257 -6.97 23.20 -4.53
CA ASP A 257 -7.93 22.83 -5.57
C ASP A 257 -7.96 21.31 -5.77
N PHE A 258 -6.79 20.67 -5.90
CA PHE A 258 -6.69 19.22 -5.98
C PHE A 258 -7.30 18.50 -4.77
N LEU A 259 -7.09 19.00 -3.55
CA LEU A 259 -7.69 18.42 -2.34
C LEU A 259 -9.22 18.49 -2.35
N PHE A 260 -9.80 19.54 -2.92
CA PHE A 260 -11.25 19.73 -2.96
C PHE A 260 -11.93 19.28 -4.25
N THR A 261 -11.17 18.88 -5.27
CA THR A 261 -11.73 18.36 -6.53
C THR A 261 -12.20 16.92 -6.29
N THR A 262 -13.51 16.68 -6.34
CA THR A 262 -14.09 15.34 -6.17
C THR A 262 -15.22 15.10 -7.17
N ASP A 263 -15.34 13.85 -7.64
CA ASP A 263 -16.33 13.44 -8.64
C ASP A 263 -17.78 13.34 -8.13
N GLN A 264 -18.07 13.52 -6.82
CA GLN A 264 -19.34 14.02 -6.23
C GLN A 264 -19.56 13.62 -4.75
N ALA A 265 -20.23 14.52 -3.99
CA ALA A 265 -21.32 14.21 -3.03
C ALA A 265 -21.97 15.49 -2.46
N GLY A 266 -21.23 16.60 -2.31
CA GLY A 266 -21.71 17.82 -1.63
C GLY A 266 -21.94 19.06 -2.50
N GLY A 267 -21.60 19.00 -3.80
CA GLY A 267 -21.65 20.16 -4.71
C GLY A 267 -20.65 21.27 -4.35
N GLU A 268 -20.69 22.38 -5.09
CA GLU A 268 -19.81 23.53 -4.90
C GLU A 268 -19.92 24.12 -3.48
N VAL A 269 -21.12 24.16 -2.92
CA VAL A 269 -21.38 24.69 -1.56
C VAL A 269 -20.58 23.97 -0.48
N PHE A 270 -20.45 22.65 -0.57
CA PHE A 270 -19.66 21.88 0.39
C PHE A 270 -18.16 22.10 0.21
N VAL A 271 -17.70 22.24 -1.03
CA VAL A 271 -16.30 22.60 -1.34
C VAL A 271 -15.98 23.98 -0.79
N ASP A 272 -16.86 24.96 -0.98
CA ASP A 272 -16.69 26.32 -0.46
C ASP A 272 -16.64 26.34 1.07
N LEU A 273 -17.50 25.56 1.74
CA LEU A 273 -17.43 25.39 3.18
C LEU A 273 -16.08 24.82 3.62
N LEU A 274 -15.58 23.77 2.95
CA LEU A 274 -14.29 23.20 3.30
C LEU A 274 -13.13 24.18 3.06
N ARG A 275 -13.18 24.98 1.99
CA ARG A 275 -12.20 26.05 1.74
C ARG A 275 -12.23 27.11 2.83
N GLN A 276 -13.41 27.48 3.34
CA GLN A 276 -13.54 28.42 4.46
C GLN A 276 -13.00 27.87 5.79
N LEU A 277 -12.96 26.54 5.94
CA LEU A 277 -12.39 25.86 7.10
C LEU A 277 -10.90 25.56 6.95
N SER A 278 -10.35 25.61 5.72
CA SER A 278 -8.93 25.45 5.47
C SER A 278 -8.18 26.66 6.04
N PRO A 279 -7.02 26.49 6.68
CA PRO A 279 -6.18 27.60 7.08
C PRO A 279 -5.95 28.49 5.86
N SER A 280 -6.24 29.78 5.99
CA SER A 280 -6.13 30.72 4.88
C SER A 280 -4.74 30.57 4.26
N THR A 281 -4.65 30.35 2.93
CA THR A 281 -3.39 30.38 2.16
C THR A 281 -2.73 31.77 2.14
N HIS A 282 -3.19 32.66 3.04
CA HIS A 282 -2.76 34.03 3.16
C HIS A 282 -1.33 34.12 3.67
N SER A 283 -0.65 35.13 3.14
CA SER A 283 0.78 35.31 3.25
C SER A 283 1.31 35.25 4.70
N PRO A 284 2.48 34.62 4.91
CA PRO A 284 3.31 33.98 3.89
C PRO A 284 2.73 32.65 3.41
N SER A 285 2.95 32.32 2.13
CA SER A 285 2.59 31.01 1.60
C SER A 285 3.29 29.91 2.41
N PRO A 286 2.61 28.79 2.70
CA PRO A 286 3.17 27.72 3.52
C PRO A 286 4.44 27.16 2.88
N ALA A 287 5.39 26.77 3.72
CA ALA A 287 6.62 26.14 3.23
C ALA A 287 6.30 24.81 2.54
N ILE A 288 7.01 24.51 1.46
CA ILE A 288 6.94 23.20 0.81
C ILE A 288 8.07 22.35 1.37
N VAL A 289 7.70 21.21 1.95
CA VAL A 289 8.61 20.33 2.69
C VAL A 289 8.42 18.89 2.23
N PHE A 290 9.45 18.08 2.41
CA PHE A 290 9.33 16.65 2.18
C PHE A 290 8.52 15.99 3.31
N THR A 291 7.53 15.19 2.94
CA THR A 291 6.64 14.48 3.87
C THR A 291 6.64 12.98 3.58
N HIS A 292 6.32 12.17 4.58
CA HIS A 292 6.07 10.74 4.45
C HIS A 292 4.71 10.45 3.81
N GLY A 293 3.68 11.27 4.11
CA GLY A 293 2.34 11.16 3.52
C GLY A 293 1.44 10.05 4.09
N ASP A 294 1.94 9.22 5.01
CA ASP A 294 1.18 8.17 5.73
C ASP A 294 1.87 7.86 7.08
N LEU A 295 2.19 8.91 7.84
CA LEU A 295 2.88 8.76 9.12
C LEU A 295 1.91 8.34 10.22
N ARG A 296 1.84 7.03 10.47
CA ARG A 296 1.01 6.42 11.53
C ARG A 296 1.83 5.44 12.38
N PRO A 297 1.38 5.10 13.61
CA PRO A 297 2.12 4.20 14.51
C PRO A 297 2.51 2.84 13.90
N GLU A 298 1.73 2.32 12.94
CA GLU A 298 2.02 1.07 12.23
C GLU A 298 3.20 1.20 11.27
N ASN A 299 3.49 2.42 10.80
CA ASN A 299 4.56 2.73 9.86
C ASN A 299 5.82 3.25 10.56
N ILE A 300 5.84 3.27 11.90
CA ILE A 300 6.98 3.68 12.72
C ILE A 300 7.53 2.44 13.41
N ALA A 301 8.78 2.09 13.14
CA ALA A 301 9.44 0.94 13.72
C ALA A 301 10.29 1.37 14.94
N VAL A 302 10.22 0.61 16.03
CA VAL A 302 10.90 0.90 17.29
C VAL A 302 11.65 -0.30 17.86
N GLU A 303 12.75 -0.04 18.55
CA GLU A 303 13.55 -1.02 19.27
C GLU A 303 13.62 -0.69 20.76
N ALA A 304 13.61 -1.72 21.61
CA ALA A 304 13.84 -1.55 23.04
C ALA A 304 15.35 -1.51 23.32
N LYS A 305 15.82 -0.45 23.98
CA LYS A 305 17.22 -0.27 24.37
C LYS A 305 17.30 0.31 25.77
N ASN A 306 17.98 -0.37 26.69
CA ASN A 306 18.20 0.10 28.06
C ASN A 306 16.90 0.55 28.79
N ASN A 307 15.81 -0.20 28.65
CA ASN A 307 14.45 0.10 29.16
C ASN A 307 13.73 1.29 28.50
N ASP A 308 14.33 1.90 27.48
CA ASP A 308 13.69 2.92 26.63
C ASP A 308 13.33 2.36 25.25
N TRP A 309 12.51 3.11 24.52
CA TRP A 309 12.13 2.80 23.14
C TRP A 309 12.74 3.83 22.20
N ILE A 310 13.44 3.33 21.19
CA ILE A 310 14.12 4.15 20.19
C ILE A 310 13.48 3.88 18.83
N ILE A 311 13.24 4.94 18.07
CA ILE A 311 12.76 4.81 16.69
C ILE A 311 13.90 4.30 15.83
N SER A 312 13.72 3.12 15.25
CA SER A 312 14.72 2.44 14.42
C SER A 312 14.42 2.53 12.92
N GLY A 313 13.23 2.99 12.53
CA GLY A 313 12.97 3.38 11.14
C GLY A 313 11.54 3.78 10.84
N LEU A 314 11.36 4.36 9.65
CA LEU A 314 10.07 4.69 9.05
C LEU A 314 9.87 3.85 7.78
N ILE A 315 8.69 3.27 7.60
CA ILE A 315 8.36 2.34 6.51
C ILE A 315 7.09 2.77 5.77
N ASP A 316 6.84 2.18 4.58
CA ASP A 316 5.66 2.43 3.74
C ASP A 316 5.61 3.86 3.14
N TRP A 317 6.66 4.23 2.41
CA TRP A 317 6.86 5.54 1.77
C TRP A 317 6.10 5.69 0.42
N GLU A 318 4.93 5.08 0.26
CA GLU A 318 4.23 5.03 -1.04
C GLU A 318 3.46 6.33 -1.39
N TYR A 319 3.27 7.20 -0.39
CA TYR A 319 2.55 8.48 -0.49
C TYR A 319 3.42 9.70 -0.20
N SER A 320 4.73 9.50 -0.08
CA SER A 320 5.68 10.57 0.22
C SER A 320 5.89 11.51 -0.95
N GLY A 321 6.40 12.70 -0.62
CA GLY A 321 6.64 13.75 -1.60
C GLY A 321 6.80 15.12 -0.98
N PHE A 322 7.01 16.10 -1.84
CA PHE A 322 7.02 17.52 -1.47
C PHE A 322 5.61 18.08 -1.47
N TYR A 323 5.18 18.55 -0.29
CA TYR A 323 3.83 19.09 -0.07
C TYR A 323 3.91 20.30 0.88
N PRO A 324 2.84 21.11 0.97
CA PRO A 324 2.76 22.14 1.99
C PRO A 324 2.91 21.59 3.42
N GLU A 325 3.61 22.32 4.28
CA GLU A 325 4.01 21.85 5.63
C GLU A 325 2.87 21.43 6.56
N TYR A 326 1.66 21.96 6.32
CA TYR A 326 0.46 21.59 7.08
C TYR A 326 -0.09 20.21 6.67
N TYR A 327 0.26 19.69 5.50
CA TYR A 327 -0.39 18.53 4.90
C TYR A 327 -0.28 17.25 5.74
N GLU A 328 0.87 17.03 6.38
CA GLU A 328 1.15 15.85 7.21
C GLU A 328 0.77 16.06 8.69
N ALA A 329 0.40 17.30 9.07
CA ALA A 329 0.04 17.66 10.44
C ALA A 329 -1.46 17.51 10.74
N ILE A 330 -2.26 17.01 9.79
CA ILE A 330 -3.73 16.92 9.86
C ILE A 330 -4.19 15.48 10.11
#